data_AF-A0A3R9GV49-F1
#
_entry.id   AF-A0A3R9GV49-F1
#
_cell.length_a   1.000
_cell.length_b   1.000
_cell.length_c   1.000
_cell.angle_alpha   90.00
_cell.angle_beta   90.00
_cell.angle_gamma   90.00
#
_symmetry.space_group_name_H-M   'P 1'
#
loop_
_entity.id
_entity.type
_entity.pdbx_description
1 polymer ?
#
loop_
_entity_poly.entity_id
_entity_poly.type
_entity_poly.pdbx_seq_one_letter_code
_entity_poly.pdbx_strand_id
1 'polypeptide(L)'
;MNELVTRYISFCENLNQNFNGNLLSDEKLDDLKSCEKAINGCLNQLNSGLSLLETKRNEISSSQDPSYTSGFVDIFLALDGLEDAFSELKHMSIAMNKHFMYESGEYLMKNSWMMVF
;
A
#
# COMPACT_ATOMS: atom_id res chain seq x y z
N MET A 1 -0.24 -5.60 -11.95
CA MET A 1 0.75 -5.28 -10.90
C MET A 1 0.86 -3.76 -10.87
N ASN A 2 0.75 -3.13 -9.70
CA ASN A 2 0.61 -1.68 -9.61
C ASN A 2 1.96 -0.97 -9.81
N GLU A 3 2.22 -0.52 -11.03
CA GLU A 3 3.47 0.17 -11.41
C GLU A 3 3.81 1.36 -10.49
N LEU A 4 2.80 2.08 -10.00
CA LEU A 4 3.01 3.23 -9.12
C LEU A 4 3.60 2.82 -7.78
N VAL A 5 3.08 1.76 -7.15
CA VAL A 5 3.55 1.27 -5.84
C VAL A 5 4.94 0.68 -5.96
N THR A 6 5.20 -0.13 -7.00
CA THR A 6 6.54 -0.67 -7.28
C THR A 6 7.55 0.46 -7.45
N ARG A 7 7.24 1.47 -8.27
CA ARG A 7 8.11 2.64 -8.47
C ARG A 7 8.36 3.41 -7.18
N TYR A 8 7.34 3.56 -6.34
CA TYR A 8 7.47 4.23 -5.04
C TYR A 8 8.41 3.47 -4.10
N ILE A 9 8.25 2.15 -4.00
CA ILE A 9 9.10 1.32 -3.14
C ILE A 9 10.55 1.32 -3.65
N SER A 10 10.76 1.20 -4.96
CA SER A 10 12.10 1.33 -5.55
C SER A 10 12.72 2.71 -5.28
N PHE A 11 11.92 3.78 -5.26
CA PHE A 11 12.41 5.10 -4.85
C PHE A 11 12.89 5.09 -3.39
N CYS A 12 12.11 4.51 -2.47
CA CYS A 12 12.49 4.38 -1.06
C CYS A 12 13.78 3.57 -0.89
N GLU A 13 13.92 2.44 -1.58
CA GLU A 13 15.14 1.63 -1.52
C GLU A 13 16.38 2.41 -2.00
N ASN A 14 16.28 3.05 -3.17
CA ASN A 14 17.37 3.84 -3.75
C ASN A 14 17.75 5.04 -2.86
N LEU A 15 16.75 5.74 -2.32
CA LEU A 15 17.00 6.86 -1.42
C LEU A 15 17.65 6.36 -0.12
N ASN A 16 17.25 5.22 0.45
CA ASN A 16 17.94 4.66 1.60
C ASN A 16 19.41 4.31 1.30
N GLN A 17 19.69 3.74 0.13
CA GLN A 17 21.06 3.45 -0.32
C GLN A 17 21.93 4.71 -0.46
N ASN A 18 21.37 5.81 -0.98
CA ASN A 18 22.08 7.10 -1.10
C ASN A 18 22.56 7.65 0.26
N PHE A 19 21.91 7.23 1.35
CA PHE A 19 22.22 7.60 2.73
C PHE A 19 22.85 6.44 3.50
N ASN A 20 23.54 5.52 2.81
CA ASN A 20 24.24 4.38 3.39
C ASN A 20 23.36 3.45 4.25
N GLY A 21 22.05 3.40 3.99
CA GLY A 21 21.10 2.60 4.77
C GLY A 21 20.63 3.26 6.08
N ASN A 22 20.91 4.54 6.30
CA ASN A 22 20.57 5.22 7.56
C ASN A 22 19.09 5.67 7.66
N LEU A 23 18.30 5.63 6.57
CA LEU A 23 16.93 6.16 6.58
C LEU A 23 15.90 5.12 7.05
N LEU A 24 16.08 3.86 6.67
CA LEU A 24 15.22 2.75 7.07
C LEU A 24 16.08 1.53 7.41
N SER A 25 15.68 0.79 8.45
CA SER A 25 16.27 -0.51 8.76
C SER A 25 15.92 -1.55 7.70
N ASP A 26 16.70 -2.63 7.63
CA ASP A 26 16.42 -3.76 6.73
C ASP A 26 15.03 -4.35 6.97
N GLU A 27 14.59 -4.45 8.24
CA GLU A 27 13.23 -4.87 8.59
C GLU A 27 12.16 -3.96 7.96
N LYS A 28 12.36 -2.63 8.00
CA LYS A 28 11.43 -1.68 7.41
C LYS A 28 11.44 -1.71 5.87
N LEU A 29 12.57 -2.05 5.26
CA LEU A 29 12.64 -2.31 3.81
C LEU A 29 11.87 -3.58 3.43
N ASP A 30 11.94 -4.62 4.25
CA ASP A 30 11.16 -5.85 4.06
C ASP A 30 9.65 -5.61 4.28
N ASP A 31 9.28 -4.73 5.21
CA ASP A 31 7.90 -4.27 5.41
C ASP A 31 7.36 -3.55 4.16
N LEU A 32 8.16 -2.70 3.49
CA LEU A 32 7.79 -2.05 2.23
C LEU A 32 7.46 -3.09 1.14
N LYS A 33 8.33 -4.09 0.97
CA LYS A 33 8.10 -5.19 0.01
C LYS A 33 6.87 -6.02 0.37
N SER A 34 6.62 -6.19 1.65
CA SER A 34 5.43 -6.89 2.15
C SER A 34 4.16 -6.10 1.82
N CYS A 35 4.19 -4.77 1.95
CA CYS A 35 3.09 -3.90 1.50
C CYS A 35 2.84 -4.03 -0.01
N GLU A 36 3.88 -4.08 -0.84
CA GLU A 36 3.73 -4.29 -2.28
C GLU A 36 2.97 -5.59 -2.60
N LYS A 37 3.37 -6.67 -1.94
CA LYS A 37 2.76 -7.99 -2.11
C LYS A 37 1.31 -7.98 -1.63
N ALA A 38 1.04 -7.38 -0.47
CA ALA A 38 -0.30 -7.25 0.08
C ALA A 38 -1.22 -6.45 -0.85
N ILE A 39 -0.77 -5.29 -1.33
CA ILE A 39 -1.52 -4.46 -2.29
C ILE A 39 -1.79 -5.24 -3.57
N ASN A 40 -0.80 -5.90 -4.16
CA ASN A 40 -0.99 -6.69 -5.37
C ASN A 40 -1.97 -7.87 -5.13
N GLY A 41 -1.89 -8.53 -3.98
CA GLY A 41 -2.83 -9.57 -3.58
C GLY A 41 -4.28 -9.06 -3.51
N CYS A 42 -4.48 -7.92 -2.84
CA CYS A 42 -5.80 -7.30 -2.72
C CYS A 42 -6.33 -6.83 -4.08
N LEU A 43 -5.51 -6.24 -4.95
CA LEU A 43 -5.92 -5.85 -6.30
C LEU A 43 -6.35 -7.06 -7.15
N ASN A 44 -5.66 -8.19 -7.02
CA ASN A 44 -6.04 -9.43 -7.71
C ASN A 44 -7.38 -9.97 -7.18
N GLN A 45 -7.58 -9.93 -5.86
CA GLN A 45 -8.85 -10.35 -5.24
C GLN A 45 -10.01 -9.42 -5.64
N LEU A 46 -9.80 -8.11 -5.62
CA LEU A 46 -10.76 -7.11 -6.09
C LEU A 46 -11.15 -7.37 -7.55
N ASN A 47 -10.16 -7.62 -8.41
CA ASN A 47 -10.40 -7.92 -9.82
C ASN A 47 -11.17 -9.24 -10.00
N SER A 48 -10.91 -10.25 -9.17
CA SER A 48 -11.62 -11.53 -9.19
C SER A 48 -13.09 -11.37 -8.79
N GLY A 49 -13.35 -10.65 -7.70
CA GLY A 49 -14.71 -10.32 -7.25
C GLY A 49 -15.49 -9.52 -8.30
N LEU A 50 -14.88 -8.49 -8.87
CA LEU A 50 -15.50 -7.67 -9.93
C LEU A 50 -15.79 -8.50 -11.18
N SER A 51 -14.83 -9.29 -11.66
CA SER A 51 -14.98 -10.13 -12.86
C SER A 51 -16.13 -11.14 -12.71
N LEU A 52 -16.29 -11.71 -11.52
CA LEU A 52 -17.40 -12.61 -11.21
C LEU A 52 -18.75 -11.90 -11.32
N LEU A 53 -18.88 -10.73 -10.69
CA LEU A 53 -20.11 -9.92 -10.74
C LEU A 53 -20.44 -9.49 -12.17
N GLU A 54 -19.45 -9.04 -12.94
CA GLU A 54 -19.64 -8.62 -14.33
C GLU A 54 -20.07 -9.77 -15.24
N THR A 55 -19.49 -10.96 -15.02
CA THR A 55 -19.84 -12.18 -15.76
C THR A 55 -21.26 -12.64 -15.46
N LYS A 56 -21.69 -12.53 -14.20
CA LYS A 56 -22.99 -13.02 -13.72
C LYS A 56 -24.09 -11.96 -13.65
N ARG A 57 -23.81 -10.72 -14.09
CA ARG A 57 -24.71 -9.56 -13.92
C ARG A 57 -26.16 -9.76 -14.39
N ASN A 58 -26.38 -10.54 -15.45
CA ASN A 58 -27.72 -10.80 -16.00
C ASN A 58 -28.42 -11.99 -15.33
N GLU A 59 -27.68 -12.82 -14.59
CA GLU A 59 -28.18 -13.99 -13.86
C GLU A 59 -28.52 -13.64 -12.39
N ILE A 60 -27.81 -12.65 -11.83
CA ILE A 60 -28.05 -12.15 -10.48
C ILE A 60 -29.42 -11.46 -10.40
N SER A 61 -30.29 -12.02 -9.57
CA SER A 61 -31.64 -11.48 -9.33
C SER A 61 -31.95 -11.22 -7.85
N SER A 62 -31.04 -11.61 -6.95
CA SER A 62 -31.19 -11.49 -5.50
C SER A 62 -29.81 -11.39 -4.84
N SER A 63 -29.73 -10.72 -3.70
CA SER A 63 -28.53 -10.70 -2.87
C SER A 63 -28.21 -12.06 -2.23
N GLN A 64 -29.17 -13.02 -2.26
CA GLN A 64 -28.94 -14.41 -1.84
C GLN A 64 -28.24 -15.24 -2.93
N ASP A 65 -28.03 -14.69 -4.12
CA ASP A 65 -27.26 -15.36 -5.16
C ASP A 65 -25.82 -15.58 -4.68
N PRO A 66 -25.27 -16.81 -4.76
CA PRO A 66 -23.92 -17.09 -4.31
C PRO A 66 -22.86 -16.26 -5.03
N SER A 67 -23.02 -16.01 -6.33
CA SER A 67 -22.07 -15.23 -7.14
C SER A 67 -22.09 -13.75 -6.74
N TYR A 68 -23.29 -13.21 -6.43
CA TYR A 68 -23.42 -11.87 -5.88
C TYR A 68 -22.71 -11.77 -4.52
N THR A 69 -23.03 -12.69 -3.61
CA THR A 69 -22.50 -12.67 -2.25
C THR A 69 -20.99 -12.84 -2.24
N SER A 70 -20.46 -13.84 -2.95
CA SER A 70 -19.02 -14.09 -3.00
C SER A 70 -18.27 -12.94 -3.67
N GLY A 71 -18.81 -12.38 -4.76
CA GLY A 71 -18.19 -11.25 -5.44
C GLY A 71 -18.04 -10.03 -4.53
N PHE A 72 -19.07 -9.71 -3.73
CA PHE A 72 -18.99 -8.63 -2.75
C PHE A 72 -18.09 -8.94 -1.55
N VAL A 73 -18.06 -10.20 -1.08
CA VAL A 73 -17.11 -10.62 -0.02
C VAL A 73 -15.67 -10.40 -0.48
N ASP A 74 -15.33 -10.80 -1.72
CA ASP A 74 -14.00 -10.58 -2.27
C ASP A 74 -13.67 -9.09 -2.41
N ILE A 75 -14.63 -8.27 -2.83
CA ILE A 75 -14.47 -6.82 -2.91
C ILE A 75 -14.20 -6.23 -1.52
N PHE A 76 -15.00 -6.58 -0.50
CA PHE A 76 -14.84 -6.02 0.84
C PHE A 76 -13.50 -6.42 1.47
N LEU A 77 -13.15 -7.71 1.43
CA LEU A 77 -11.86 -8.18 1.95
C LEU A 77 -10.68 -7.52 1.24
N ALA A 78 -10.77 -7.34 -0.08
CA ALA A 78 -9.74 -6.65 -0.83
C ALA A 78 -9.63 -5.16 -0.46
N LEU A 79 -10.75 -4.47 -0.23
CA LEU A 79 -10.74 -3.06 0.17
C LEU A 79 -10.17 -2.88 1.58
N ASP A 80 -10.58 -3.73 2.53
CA ASP A 80 -10.04 -3.72 3.89
C ASP A 80 -8.52 -3.97 3.87
N GLY A 81 -8.06 -4.98 3.10
CA GLY A 81 -6.64 -5.27 2.96
C GLY A 81 -5.84 -4.16 2.27
N LEU A 82 -6.45 -3.40 1.34
CA LEU A 82 -5.83 -2.22 0.74
C LEU A 82 -5.70 -1.08 1.76
N GLU A 83 -6.73 -0.84 2.57
CA GLU A 83 -6.69 0.17 3.64
C GLU A 83 -5.52 -0.11 4.60
N ASP A 84 -5.42 -1.34 5.10
CA ASP A 84 -4.35 -1.76 6.00
C ASP A 84 -2.96 -1.60 5.36
N ALA A 85 -2.79 -2.11 4.13
CA ALA A 85 -1.50 -2.07 3.46
C ALA A 85 -1.06 -0.64 3.10
N PHE A 86 -1.99 0.23 2.69
CA PHE A 86 -1.66 1.64 2.45
C PHE A 86 -1.43 2.42 3.74
N SER A 87 -2.08 2.07 4.83
CA SER A 87 -1.82 2.64 6.15
C SER A 87 -0.38 2.34 6.60
N GLU A 88 0.05 1.08 6.50
CA GLU A 88 1.43 0.69 6.84
C GLU A 88 2.45 1.36 5.90
N LEU A 89 2.18 1.37 4.58
CA LEU A 89 3.01 2.05 3.60
C LEU A 89 3.20 3.53 3.97
N LYS A 90 2.11 4.21 4.35
CA LYS A 90 2.15 5.60 4.82
C LYS A 90 3.00 5.75 6.07
N HIS A 91 2.85 4.87 7.07
CA HIS A 91 3.65 4.92 8.28
C HIS A 91 5.16 4.83 7.98
N MET A 92 5.54 3.94 7.06
CA MET A 92 6.93 3.82 6.61
C MET A 92 7.41 5.05 5.83
N SER A 93 6.58 5.62 4.96
CA SER A 93 6.87 6.87 4.24
C SER A 93 7.22 8.01 5.21
N ILE A 94 6.44 8.12 6.29
CA ILE A 94 6.61 9.15 7.32
C ILE A 94 7.92 8.93 8.09
N ALA A 95 8.18 7.69 8.50
CA ALA A 95 9.42 7.34 9.20
C ALA A 95 10.65 7.66 8.34
N MET A 96 10.61 7.26 7.07
CA MET A 96 11.67 7.53 6.11
C MET A 96 11.89 9.03 5.92
N ASN A 97 10.82 9.81 5.74
CA ASN A 97 10.91 11.26 5.58
C ASN A 97 11.53 11.94 6.80
N LYS A 98 11.13 11.52 8.02
CA LYS A 98 11.70 12.04 9.27
C LYS A 98 13.20 11.78 9.37
N HIS A 99 13.65 10.56 9.05
CA HIS A 99 15.08 10.24 9.06
C HIS A 99 15.82 10.96 7.93
N PHE A 100 15.22 11.12 6.75
CA PHE A 100 15.80 11.90 5.67
C PHE A 100 16.08 13.34 6.10
N MET A 101 15.10 14.02 6.72
CA MET A 101 15.29 15.37 7.25
C MET A 101 16.38 15.47 8.32
N TYR A 102 16.56 14.41 9.11
CA TYR A 102 17.63 14.35 10.11
C TYR A 102 19.00 14.22 9.43
N GLU A 103 19.17 13.23 8.55
CA GLU A 103 20.43 12.96 7.86
C GLU A 103 20.81 14.08 6.87
N SER A 104 19.83 14.82 6.33
CA SER A 104 20.07 15.98 5.45
C SER A 104 20.41 17.27 6.19
N GLY A 105 20.34 17.29 7.53
CA GLY A 105 20.59 18.47 8.34
C GLY A 105 19.43 19.47 8.41
N GLU A 106 18.25 19.10 7.89
CA GLU A 106 17.05 19.95 7.86
C GLU A 106 16.28 19.97 9.18
N TYR A 107 16.58 19.07 10.13
CA TYR A 107 15.92 19.03 11.45
C TYR A 107 16.07 20.32 12.27
N LEU A 108 17.06 21.16 11.95
CA LEU A 108 17.31 22.45 12.59
C LEU A 108 16.49 23.60 11.98
N MET A 109 15.79 23.38 10.86
CA MET A 109 14.93 24.39 10.23
C MET A 109 13.49 24.26 10.71
N LYS A 110 13.07 25.29 11.45
CA LYS A 110 11.87 25.47 12.28
C LYS A 110 10.50 25.42 11.54
N ASN A 111 10.27 24.48 10.62
CA ASN A 111 9.01 24.36 9.89
C ASN A 111 8.20 23.15 10.38
N SER A 112 7.36 23.40 11.38
CA SER A 112 6.48 22.43 12.04
C SER A 112 5.56 21.64 11.09
N TRP A 113 5.29 22.15 9.88
CA TRP A 113 4.48 21.49 8.85
C TRP A 113 5.14 20.25 8.24
N MET A 114 6.48 20.12 8.32
CA MET A 114 7.19 18.93 7.83
C MET A 114 7.14 17.72 8.77
N MET A 115 6.67 17.91 10.01
CA MET A 115 6.55 16.84 11.01
C MET A 115 5.15 16.22 11.12
N VAL A 116 4.14 16.80 10.44
CA VAL A 116 2.71 16.49 10.64
C VAL A 116 2.13 15.58 9.56
N PHE A 117 2.91 15.28 8.51
CA PHE A 117 2.66 14.11 7.67
C PHE A 117 3.69 13.06 8.03
#